data_AF-A0A7Y6NGB4-F1
#
_entry.id   AF-A0A7Y6NGB4-F1
#
_cell.length_a   1.000
_cell.length_b   1.000
_cell.length_c   1.000
_cell.angle_alpha   90.00
_cell.angle_beta   90.00
_cell.angle_gamma   90.00
#
_symmetry.space_group_name_H-M   'P 1'
#
loop_
_entity.id
_entity.type
_entity.pdbx_description
1 polymer ?
#
loop_
_entity_poly.entity_id
_entity_poly.type
_entity_poly.pdbx_seq_one_letter_code
_entity_poly.pdbx_strand_id
1 'polypeptide(L)'
;MVLIAYILSDNSFTFWNIIRSAFLLHNNYSGNPPFFEYNILYPAWSMTYEIYFYIIFAISMKLSHKYRVMTTTLILVFITLILQLFYNSSFSIYENVQLHGAIEKGLGFLNFIASPLMFNFKAGMAIYTIHDKMHLIKAKGLLSFVFINVFLCMYLYNYHYKHGIYGFGLWAIFLITGSLLYEARYQLTNFAPLIILGDISYSLYLVHPLVMHLMAANHESIPMYEKNSPAKFLMIVSTSLVAAYLLHHFVELPAIKLGKIVINYFHKRNKLLTAK
;
A
#
# COMPACT_ATOMS: atom_id res chain seq x y z
N MET A 1 -0.44 6.19 18.15
CA MET A 1 -1.05 5.15 19.00
C MET A 1 -0.46 3.77 18.71
N VAL A 2 -0.56 3.22 17.50
CA VAL A 2 0.03 1.91 17.15
C VAL A 2 1.54 1.86 17.44
N LEU A 3 2.29 2.88 17.03
CA LEU A 3 3.72 3.01 17.35
C LEU A 3 3.99 3.02 18.86
N ILE A 4 3.13 3.70 19.64
CA ILE A 4 3.24 3.77 21.10
C ILE A 4 2.98 2.39 21.72
N ALA A 5 1.99 1.66 21.22
CA ALA A 5 1.72 0.30 21.67
C ALA A 5 2.91 -0.64 21.42
N TYR A 6 3.60 -0.52 20.28
CA TYR A 6 4.83 -1.27 20.02
C TYR A 6 5.98 -0.88 20.94
N ILE A 7 6.17 0.42 21.20
CA ILE A 7 7.21 0.90 22.15
C ILE A 7 6.93 0.37 23.56
N LEU A 8 5.67 0.30 23.97
CA LEU A 8 5.29 -0.23 25.28
C LEU A 8 5.40 -1.76 25.35
N SER A 9 5.29 -2.47 24.23
CA SER A 9 5.39 -3.94 24.21
C SER A 9 6.82 -4.45 24.11
N ASP A 10 7.72 -3.70 23.47
CA ASP A 10 9.09 -4.12 23.24
C ASP A 10 10.08 -2.95 23.43
N ASN A 11 10.94 -3.09 24.44
CA ASN A 11 11.95 -2.09 24.81
C ASN A 11 13.22 -2.15 23.95
N SER A 12 13.28 -3.03 22.94
CA SER A 12 14.46 -3.19 22.08
C SER A 12 14.62 -2.09 21.02
N PHE A 13 13.64 -1.21 20.84
CA PHE A 13 13.66 -0.18 19.81
C PHE A 13 14.51 1.04 20.19
N THR A 14 15.46 1.39 19.32
CA THR A 14 16.24 2.62 19.46
C THR A 14 15.42 3.87 19.15
N PHE A 15 15.81 5.02 19.71
CA PHE A 15 15.20 6.32 19.41
C PHE A 15 15.14 6.63 17.91
N TRP A 16 16.19 6.24 17.16
CA TRP A 16 16.24 6.41 15.72
C TRP A 16 15.21 5.57 14.97
N ASN A 17 14.94 4.35 15.43
CA ASN A 17 13.89 3.51 14.85
C ASN A 17 12.52 4.15 15.06
N ILE A 18 12.27 4.78 16.22
CA ILE A 18 11.01 5.49 16.51
C ILE A 18 10.82 6.68 15.56
N ILE A 19 11.85 7.52 15.40
CA ILE A 19 11.80 8.67 14.47
C ILE A 19 11.52 8.18 13.04
N ARG A 20 12.27 7.19 12.56
CA ARG A 20 12.09 6.66 11.21
C ARG A 20 10.68 6.12 11.00
N SER A 21 10.14 5.41 11.99
CA SER A 21 8.77 4.90 11.99
C SER A 21 7.72 6.01 11.96
N ALA A 22 7.93 7.11 12.70
CA ALA A 22 7.03 8.25 12.69
C ALA A 22 6.97 8.94 11.32
N PHE A 23 8.09 8.96 10.58
CA PHE A 23 8.18 9.50 9.21
C PHE A 23 7.97 8.46 8.11
N LEU A 24 7.59 7.22 8.46
CA LEU A 24 7.40 6.12 7.50
C LEU A 24 8.65 5.88 6.64
N LEU A 25 9.83 6.03 7.21
CA LEU A 25 11.11 5.77 6.55
C LEU A 25 11.53 4.31 6.78
N HIS A 26 12.25 3.75 5.81
CA HIS A 26 12.82 2.41 5.95
C HIS A 26 13.92 2.39 7.03
N ASN A 27 14.02 1.26 7.72
CA ASN A 27 15.04 1.09 8.75
C ASN A 27 16.43 0.88 8.13
N ASN A 28 16.51 0.15 7.01
CA ASN A 28 17.79 -0.08 6.33
C ASN A 28 17.62 -0.22 4.81
N TYR A 29 17.95 0.85 4.09
CA TYR A 29 17.91 0.87 2.62
C TYR A 29 18.93 -0.07 1.92
N SER A 30 19.83 -0.70 2.68
CA SER A 30 20.73 -1.76 2.22
C SER A 30 20.19 -3.16 2.49
N GLY A 31 19.08 -3.28 3.21
CA GLY A 31 18.42 -4.55 3.49
C GLY A 31 17.70 -5.14 2.28
N ASN A 32 17.08 -6.30 2.47
CA ASN A 32 16.40 -7.03 1.39
C ASN A 32 15.21 -6.24 0.81
N PRO A 33 15.17 -5.96 -0.50
CA PRO A 33 13.99 -5.43 -1.18
C PRO A 33 12.81 -6.42 -1.08
N PRO A 34 11.57 -5.93 -1.12
CA PRO A 34 11.17 -4.53 -1.21
C PRO A 34 11.09 -3.83 0.16
N PHE A 35 11.33 -4.54 1.25
CA PHE A 35 11.05 -4.08 2.60
C PHE A 35 12.14 -3.20 3.19
N PHE A 36 13.39 -3.35 2.75
CA PHE A 36 14.53 -2.58 3.28
C PHE A 36 14.58 -2.60 4.82
N GLU A 37 14.43 -3.81 5.36
CA GLU A 37 14.13 -4.12 6.76
C GLU A 37 12.81 -3.54 7.28
N TYR A 38 12.03 -4.38 7.95
CA TYR A 38 10.75 -3.95 8.48
C TYR A 38 10.91 -2.81 9.48
N ASN A 39 10.05 -1.81 9.30
CA ASN A 39 9.85 -0.74 10.23
C ASN A 39 9.07 -1.25 11.47
N ILE A 40 9.12 -0.53 12.61
CA ILE A 40 8.31 -0.85 13.80
C ILE A 40 6.83 -0.91 13.42
N LEU A 41 6.40 0.05 12.58
CA LEU A 41 5.13 -0.05 11.88
C LEU A 41 5.34 -0.97 10.68
N TYR A 42 5.05 -2.26 10.87
CA TYR A 42 5.22 -3.30 9.85
C TYR A 42 4.74 -2.89 8.44
N PRO A 43 3.59 -2.21 8.26
CA PRO A 43 3.10 -1.82 6.94
C PRO A 43 3.72 -0.54 6.35
N ALA A 44 4.65 0.12 7.06
CA ALA A 44 5.18 1.43 6.65
C ALA A 44 5.93 1.41 5.33
N TRP A 45 6.61 0.31 4.98
CA TRP A 45 7.41 0.21 3.74
C TRP A 45 6.57 0.47 2.47
N SER A 46 5.36 -0.09 2.39
CA SER A 46 4.44 0.14 1.25
C SER A 46 3.81 1.53 1.29
N MET A 47 3.59 2.11 2.47
CA MET A 47 3.14 3.51 2.60
C MET A 47 4.20 4.48 2.07
N THR A 48 5.49 4.22 2.26
CA THR A 48 6.56 5.04 1.69
C THR A 48 6.49 5.06 0.17
N TYR A 49 6.28 3.91 -0.46
CA TYR A 49 6.10 3.79 -1.91
C TYR A 49 4.89 4.58 -2.42
N GLU A 50 3.78 4.55 -1.67
CA GLU A 50 2.57 5.29 -1.98
C GLU A 50 2.78 6.82 -1.89
N ILE A 51 3.44 7.31 -0.84
CA ILE A 51 3.79 8.73 -0.70
C ILE A 51 4.71 9.17 -1.85
N TYR A 52 5.72 8.36 -2.18
CA TYR A 52 6.61 8.64 -3.30
C TYR A 52 5.83 8.75 -4.63
N PHE A 53 4.94 7.79 -4.91
CA PHE A 53 4.06 7.84 -6.07
C PHE A 53 3.21 9.12 -6.09
N TYR A 54 2.57 9.50 -4.98
CA TYR A 54 1.73 10.68 -4.91
C TYR A 54 2.48 11.99 -5.12
N ILE A 55 3.73 12.10 -4.63
CA ILE A 55 4.58 13.26 -4.89
C ILE A 55 4.84 13.39 -6.39
N ILE A 56 5.25 12.30 -7.05
CA ILE A 56 5.50 12.30 -8.50
C ILE A 56 4.22 12.59 -9.28
N PHE A 57 3.09 12.03 -8.87
CA PHE A 57 1.79 12.28 -9.49
C PHE A 57 1.34 13.74 -9.33
N ALA A 58 1.57 14.35 -8.15
CA ALA A 58 1.27 15.76 -7.90
C ALA A 58 2.13 16.70 -8.76
N ILE A 59 3.44 16.43 -8.88
CA ILE A 59 4.34 17.16 -9.80
C ILE A 59 3.83 17.02 -11.24
N SER A 60 3.47 15.80 -11.64
CA SER A 60 2.95 15.50 -12.98
C SER A 60 1.65 16.23 -13.29
N MET A 61 0.74 16.34 -12.32
CA MET A 61 -0.49 17.14 -12.43
C MET A 61 -0.21 18.63 -12.60
N LYS A 62 0.81 19.16 -11.90
CA LYS A 62 1.23 20.56 -12.02
C LYS A 62 1.82 20.86 -13.39
N LEU A 63 2.58 19.93 -13.97
CA LEU A 63 3.14 20.07 -15.32
C LEU A 63 2.05 20.01 -16.40
N SER A 64 1.15 19.01 -16.31
CA SER A 64 0.01 18.90 -17.21
C SER A 64 -1.12 18.10 -16.57
N HIS A 65 -2.23 18.77 -16.28
CA HIS A 65 -3.40 18.10 -15.74
C HIS A 65 -4.02 17.11 -16.75
N LYS A 66 -3.98 17.43 -18.05
CA LYS A 66 -4.51 16.58 -19.13
C LYS A 66 -3.69 15.30 -19.32
N TYR A 67 -2.35 15.41 -19.28
CA TYR A 67 -1.45 14.29 -19.54
C TYR A 67 -0.84 13.68 -18.26
N ARG A 68 -1.42 13.96 -17.08
CA ARG A 68 -0.90 13.56 -15.76
C ARG A 68 -0.52 12.08 -15.64
N VAL A 69 -1.30 11.18 -16.24
CA VAL A 69 -1.03 9.74 -16.22
C VAL A 69 0.20 9.40 -17.06
N MET A 70 0.30 9.99 -18.24
CA MET A 70 1.43 9.77 -19.16
C MET A 70 2.72 10.33 -18.57
N THR A 71 2.69 11.56 -18.06
CA THR A 71 3.87 12.21 -17.44
C THR A 71 4.34 11.45 -16.21
N THR A 72 3.43 11.03 -15.31
CA THR A 72 3.79 10.21 -14.14
C THR A 72 4.45 8.90 -14.57
N THR A 73 3.87 8.20 -15.54
CA THR A 73 4.40 6.93 -16.04
C THR A 73 5.79 7.10 -16.63
N LEU A 74 5.98 8.14 -17.45
CA LEU A 74 7.28 8.45 -18.06
C LEU A 74 8.33 8.77 -16.99
N ILE A 75 8.02 9.62 -16.01
CA ILE A 75 8.96 9.96 -14.92
C ILE A 75 9.35 8.70 -14.13
N LEU A 76 8.38 7.88 -13.72
CA LEU A 76 8.65 6.66 -12.97
C LEU A 76 9.48 5.66 -13.78
N VAL A 77 9.16 5.44 -15.06
CA VAL A 77 9.96 4.57 -15.93
C VAL A 77 11.37 5.12 -16.09
N PHE A 78 11.50 6.41 -16.41
CA PHE A 78 12.79 7.07 -16.65
C PHE A 78 13.70 6.98 -15.42
N ILE A 79 13.20 7.30 -14.23
CA ILE A 79 13.96 7.22 -12.99
C ILE A 79 14.39 5.77 -12.72
N THR A 80 13.48 4.81 -12.78
CA THR A 80 13.81 3.39 -12.53
C THR A 80 14.83 2.85 -13.53
N LEU A 81 14.67 3.17 -14.81
CA LEU A 81 15.54 2.70 -15.88
C LEU A 81 16.94 3.30 -15.78
N ILE A 82 17.06 4.61 -15.57
CA ILE A 82 18.37 5.28 -15.45
C ILE A 82 19.12 4.77 -14.24
N LEU A 83 18.48 4.70 -13.07
CA LEU A 83 19.16 4.27 -11.86
C LEU A 83 19.65 2.82 -11.98
N GLN A 84 18.83 1.92 -12.54
CA GLN A 84 19.25 0.54 -12.75
C GLN A 84 20.37 0.42 -13.80
N LEU A 85 20.27 1.09 -14.95
CA LEU A 85 21.32 1.04 -15.96
C LEU A 85 22.63 1.68 -15.48
N PHE A 86 22.56 2.77 -14.71
CA PHE A 86 23.75 3.46 -14.21
C PHE A 86 24.50 2.65 -13.16
N TYR A 87 23.80 1.97 -12.25
CA TYR A 87 24.43 1.24 -11.14
C TYR A 87 24.63 -0.26 -11.40
N ASN A 88 23.77 -0.90 -12.20
CA ASN A 88 23.78 -2.35 -12.43
C ASN A 88 24.08 -2.75 -13.88
N SER A 89 24.24 -1.79 -14.80
CA SER A 89 24.45 -2.01 -16.25
C SER A 89 23.39 -2.87 -16.94
N SER A 90 22.27 -3.14 -16.27
CA SER A 90 21.19 -4.01 -16.70
C SER A 90 19.88 -3.53 -16.10
N PHE A 91 18.78 -3.83 -16.78
CA PHE A 91 17.44 -3.49 -16.34
C PHE A 91 16.68 -4.76 -15.96
N SER A 92 16.03 -4.73 -14.81
CA SER A 92 15.23 -5.83 -14.28
C SER A 92 13.91 -5.32 -13.70
N ILE A 93 12.85 -6.07 -13.95
CA ILE A 93 11.49 -5.77 -13.48
C ILE A 93 11.16 -6.61 -12.22
N TYR A 94 12.07 -7.49 -11.81
CA TYR A 94 11.89 -8.32 -10.62
C TYR A 94 12.03 -7.50 -9.34
N GLU A 95 11.32 -7.89 -8.30
CA GLU A 95 11.20 -7.18 -7.03
C GLU A 95 12.49 -7.11 -6.21
N ASN A 96 13.45 -7.99 -6.48
CA ASN A 96 14.70 -8.18 -5.73
C ASN A 96 15.87 -7.31 -6.24
N VAL A 97 15.60 -6.30 -7.07
CA VAL A 97 16.65 -5.42 -7.60
C VAL A 97 17.31 -4.62 -6.49
N GLN A 98 18.64 -4.72 -6.41
CA GLN A 98 19.49 -3.89 -5.56
C GLN A 98 20.56 -3.20 -6.42
N LEU A 99 20.77 -1.91 -6.14
CA LEU A 99 21.80 -1.05 -6.73
C LEU A 99 23.07 -1.13 -5.87
N HIS A 100 23.88 -2.16 -6.08
CA HIS A 100 25.06 -2.43 -5.25
C HIS A 100 26.02 -1.24 -5.20
N GLY A 101 26.32 -0.61 -6.34
CA GLY A 101 27.18 0.58 -6.41
C GLY A 101 26.59 1.85 -5.76
N ALA A 102 25.27 1.90 -5.49
CA ALA A 102 24.66 2.98 -4.73
C ALA A 102 24.80 2.76 -3.22
N ILE A 103 24.71 1.50 -2.77
CA ILE A 103 24.89 1.09 -1.37
C ILE A 103 26.31 1.44 -0.90
N GLU A 104 27.32 1.07 -1.70
CA GLU A 104 28.74 1.34 -1.39
C GLU A 104 29.04 2.85 -1.24
N LYS A 105 28.31 3.70 -1.96
CA LYS A 105 28.45 5.16 -1.91
C LYS A 105 27.61 5.83 -0.82
N GLY A 106 26.97 5.07 0.05
CA GLY A 106 26.06 5.58 1.10
C GLY A 106 24.72 6.11 0.57
N LEU A 107 24.39 5.83 -0.69
CA LEU A 107 23.16 6.27 -1.37
C LEU A 107 22.12 5.14 -1.44
N GLY A 108 22.04 4.30 -0.40
CA GLY A 108 21.13 3.14 -0.36
C GLY A 108 19.66 3.48 -0.62
N PHE A 109 19.20 4.69 -0.26
CA PHE A 109 17.83 5.13 -0.51
C PHE A 109 17.44 5.12 -2.00
N LEU A 110 18.42 5.14 -2.93
CA LEU A 110 18.18 5.00 -4.36
C LEU A 110 17.61 3.62 -4.73
N ASN A 111 17.85 2.58 -3.92
CA ASN A 111 17.23 1.26 -4.11
C ASN A 111 15.71 1.33 -4.07
N PHE A 112 15.19 2.09 -3.11
CA PHE A 112 13.76 2.33 -2.97
C PHE A 112 13.21 3.07 -4.19
N ILE A 113 13.88 4.14 -4.63
CA ILE A 113 13.47 4.95 -5.78
C ILE A 113 13.52 4.15 -7.09
N ALA A 114 14.53 3.29 -7.26
CA ALA A 114 14.71 2.46 -8.45
C ALA A 114 13.90 1.17 -8.44
N SER A 115 13.10 0.93 -7.40
CA SER A 115 12.39 -0.32 -7.19
C SER A 115 11.33 -0.57 -8.28
N PRO A 116 11.30 -1.79 -8.86
CA PRO A 116 10.26 -2.19 -9.80
C PRO A 116 8.84 -2.26 -9.22
N LEU A 117 8.64 -2.11 -7.91
CA LEU A 117 7.30 -2.02 -7.33
C LEU A 117 6.49 -0.83 -7.87
N MET A 118 7.17 0.20 -8.39
CA MET A 118 6.51 1.32 -9.09
C MET A 118 5.71 0.88 -10.32
N PHE A 119 5.98 -0.30 -10.87
CA PHE A 119 5.18 -0.86 -11.97
C PHE A 119 3.76 -1.23 -11.54
N ASN A 120 3.51 -1.53 -10.27
CA ASN A 120 2.15 -1.77 -9.77
C ASN A 120 1.29 -0.51 -9.86
N PHE A 121 1.84 0.64 -9.49
CA PHE A 121 1.14 1.94 -9.62
C PHE A 121 0.89 2.31 -11.09
N LYS A 122 1.85 2.02 -11.97
CA LYS A 122 1.68 2.19 -13.43
C LYS A 122 0.54 1.32 -13.97
N ALA A 123 0.45 0.06 -13.54
CA ALA A 123 -0.65 -0.82 -13.91
C ALA A 123 -2.01 -0.29 -13.41
N GLY A 124 -2.08 0.19 -12.16
CA GLY A 124 -3.30 0.82 -11.63
C GLY A 124 -3.74 2.05 -12.43
N MET A 125 -2.81 2.92 -12.80
CA MET A 125 -3.10 4.07 -13.67
C MET A 125 -3.57 3.65 -15.07
N ALA A 126 -3.01 2.58 -15.63
CA ALA A 126 -3.44 2.04 -16.92
C ALA A 126 -4.85 1.44 -16.87
N ILE A 127 -5.18 0.74 -15.78
CA ILE A 127 -6.55 0.25 -15.56
C ILE A 127 -7.52 1.44 -15.47
N TYR A 128 -7.16 2.51 -14.74
CA TYR A 128 -7.97 3.71 -14.63
C TYR A 128 -8.25 4.39 -15.98
N THR A 129 -7.27 4.49 -16.89
CA THR A 129 -7.51 5.13 -18.20
C THR A 129 -8.45 4.33 -19.12
N ILE A 130 -8.56 3.02 -18.89
CA ILE A 130 -9.41 2.13 -19.66
C ILE A 130 -10.79 1.95 -18.98
N HIS A 131 -10.88 2.21 -17.68
CA HIS A 131 -12.09 2.06 -16.86
C HIS A 131 -13.34 2.64 -17.53
N ASP A 132 -13.26 3.90 -17.98
CA ASP A 132 -14.41 4.59 -18.57
C ASP A 132 -14.89 3.94 -19.86
N LYS A 133 -14.07 3.13 -20.53
CA LYS A 133 -14.45 2.39 -21.75
C LYS A 133 -14.95 0.98 -21.45
N MET A 134 -14.84 0.49 -20.22
CA MET A 134 -15.23 -0.87 -19.85
C MET A 134 -16.73 -1.11 -20.04
N HIS A 135 -17.56 -0.07 -19.91
CA HIS A 135 -19.01 -0.18 -20.13
C HIS A 135 -19.36 -0.58 -21.58
N LEU A 136 -18.50 -0.26 -22.55
CA LEU A 136 -18.67 -0.55 -23.99
C LEU A 136 -18.39 -2.03 -24.33
N ILE A 137 -17.76 -2.78 -23.43
CA ILE A 137 -17.35 -4.17 -23.68
C ILE A 137 -18.59 -5.07 -23.61
N LYS A 138 -18.97 -5.69 -24.74
CA LYS A 138 -20.16 -6.56 -24.84
C LYS A 138 -20.10 -7.75 -23.87
N ALA A 139 -18.95 -8.40 -23.75
CA ALA A 139 -18.75 -9.60 -22.93
C ALA A 139 -18.28 -9.30 -21.49
N LYS A 140 -18.46 -8.07 -20.97
CA LYS A 140 -17.89 -7.62 -19.69
C LYS A 140 -18.17 -8.53 -18.49
N GLY A 141 -19.35 -9.14 -18.39
CA GLY A 141 -19.63 -10.07 -17.28
C GLY A 141 -18.91 -11.42 -17.39
N LEU A 142 -18.73 -11.94 -18.61
CA LEU A 142 -17.94 -13.15 -18.81
C LEU A 142 -16.46 -12.86 -18.49
N LEU A 143 -15.93 -11.73 -18.96
CA LEU A 143 -14.56 -11.32 -18.68
C LEU A 143 -14.34 -11.06 -17.19
N SER A 144 -15.31 -10.44 -16.51
CA SER A 144 -15.30 -10.27 -15.05
C SER A 144 -15.17 -11.62 -14.34
N PHE A 145 -16.02 -12.59 -14.69
CA PHE A 145 -15.96 -13.94 -14.14
C PHE A 145 -14.60 -14.59 -14.41
N VAL A 146 -14.10 -14.53 -15.65
CA VAL A 146 -12.79 -15.09 -16.02
C VAL A 146 -11.67 -14.47 -15.19
N PHE A 147 -11.60 -13.14 -15.10
CA PHE A 147 -10.55 -12.46 -14.34
C PHE A 147 -10.59 -12.75 -12.84
N ILE A 148 -11.77 -12.77 -12.23
CA ILE A 148 -11.92 -13.14 -10.82
C ILE A 148 -11.50 -14.60 -10.59
N ASN A 149 -11.86 -15.52 -11.49
CA ASN A 149 -11.44 -16.91 -11.39
C ASN A 149 -9.94 -17.08 -11.56
N VAL A 150 -9.31 -16.38 -12.51
CA VAL A 150 -7.85 -16.40 -12.68
C VAL A 150 -7.17 -15.90 -11.40
N PHE A 151 -7.65 -14.80 -10.82
CA PHE A 151 -7.17 -14.31 -9.53
C PHE A 151 -7.31 -15.38 -8.43
N LEU A 152 -8.49 -15.99 -8.27
CA LEU A 152 -8.73 -17.02 -7.26
C LEU A 152 -7.83 -18.24 -7.45
N CYS A 153 -7.65 -18.71 -8.69
CA CYS A 153 -6.72 -19.80 -9.01
C CYS A 153 -5.28 -19.43 -8.63
N MET A 154 -4.82 -18.22 -8.97
CA MET A 154 -3.48 -17.75 -8.61
C MET A 154 -3.29 -17.67 -7.09
N TYR A 155 -4.27 -17.12 -6.37
CA TYR A 155 -4.25 -16.99 -4.92
C TYR A 155 -4.22 -18.36 -4.22
N LEU A 156 -5.16 -19.25 -4.56
CA LEU A 156 -5.28 -20.56 -3.91
C LEU A 156 -4.11 -21.48 -4.23
N TYR A 157 -3.53 -21.39 -5.43
CA TYR A 157 -2.34 -22.14 -5.82
C TYR A 157 -1.03 -21.52 -5.29
N ASN A 158 -1.05 -20.29 -4.78
CA ASN A 158 0.14 -19.50 -4.46
C ASN A 158 1.06 -19.28 -5.68
N TYR A 159 0.47 -19.04 -6.87
CA TYR A 159 1.21 -18.82 -8.11
C TYR A 159 2.08 -17.55 -8.02
N HIS A 160 3.41 -17.71 -8.06
CA HIS A 160 4.36 -16.60 -7.90
C HIS A 160 4.09 -15.78 -6.63
N TYR A 161 4.08 -16.45 -5.47
CA TYR A 161 3.94 -15.84 -4.15
C TYR A 161 5.13 -14.93 -3.80
N LYS A 162 5.21 -13.78 -4.47
CA LYS A 162 6.27 -12.78 -4.36
C LYS A 162 5.71 -11.39 -4.62
N HIS A 163 6.47 -10.36 -4.27
CA HIS A 163 6.11 -8.98 -4.56
C HIS A 163 6.38 -8.60 -6.02
N GLY A 164 6.08 -7.36 -6.39
CA GLY A 164 6.31 -6.85 -7.74
C GLY A 164 5.18 -7.17 -8.73
N ILE A 165 5.40 -6.77 -9.99
CA ILE A 165 4.37 -6.80 -11.02
C ILE A 165 4.03 -8.21 -11.50
N TYR A 166 4.98 -9.14 -11.46
CA TYR A 166 4.77 -10.54 -11.86
C TYR A 166 4.21 -11.42 -10.73
N GLY A 167 4.32 -10.98 -9.48
CA GLY A 167 3.72 -11.63 -8.32
C GLY A 167 2.38 -11.01 -7.97
N PHE A 168 2.26 -10.46 -6.75
CA PHE A 168 1.00 -9.87 -6.25
C PHE A 168 0.45 -8.73 -7.13
N GLY A 169 1.29 -8.02 -7.89
CA GLY A 169 0.82 -7.02 -8.85
C GLY A 169 -0.05 -7.63 -9.96
N LEU A 170 0.31 -8.81 -10.46
CA LEU A 170 -0.46 -9.54 -11.46
C LEU A 170 -1.80 -9.98 -10.90
N TRP A 171 -1.79 -10.48 -9.66
CA TRP A 171 -3.01 -10.87 -8.94
C TRP A 171 -3.96 -9.68 -8.81
N ALA A 172 -3.42 -8.52 -8.41
CA ALA A 172 -4.19 -7.28 -8.28
C ALA A 172 -4.77 -6.81 -9.62
N ILE A 173 -4.03 -6.93 -10.74
CA ILE A 173 -4.54 -6.58 -12.08
C ILE A 173 -5.79 -7.39 -12.41
N PHE A 174 -5.76 -8.71 -12.21
CA PHE A 174 -6.92 -9.57 -12.47
C PHE A 174 -8.08 -9.26 -11.52
N LEU A 175 -7.82 -9.13 -10.22
CA LEU A 175 -8.84 -8.83 -9.23
C LEU A 175 -9.53 -7.49 -9.51
N ILE A 176 -8.76 -6.40 -9.65
CA ILE A 176 -9.30 -5.05 -9.84
C ILE A 176 -10.01 -4.96 -11.19
N THR A 177 -9.40 -5.43 -12.28
CA THR A 177 -10.04 -5.37 -13.60
C THR A 177 -11.32 -6.21 -13.64
N GLY A 178 -11.30 -7.40 -13.03
CA GLY A 178 -12.49 -8.25 -12.92
C GLY A 178 -13.62 -7.60 -12.13
N SER A 179 -13.27 -6.90 -11.04
CA SER A 179 -14.23 -6.16 -10.20
C SER A 179 -14.82 -4.95 -10.91
N LEU A 180 -14.01 -4.16 -11.63
CA LEU A 180 -14.49 -3.01 -12.40
C LEU A 180 -15.38 -3.45 -13.58
N LEU A 181 -15.07 -4.58 -14.23
CA LEU A 181 -15.94 -5.16 -15.25
C LEU A 181 -17.27 -5.67 -14.67
N TYR A 182 -17.24 -6.16 -13.43
CA TYR A 182 -18.45 -6.54 -12.70
C TYR A 182 -19.34 -5.33 -12.46
N GLU A 183 -18.77 -4.27 -11.87
CA GLU A 183 -19.45 -3.00 -11.61
C GLU A 183 -19.97 -2.33 -12.90
N ALA A 184 -19.19 -2.38 -13.98
CA ALA A 184 -19.62 -1.85 -15.27
C ALA A 184 -20.82 -2.61 -15.88
N ARG A 185 -21.07 -3.86 -15.44
CA ARG A 185 -22.22 -4.68 -15.88
C ARG A 185 -23.39 -4.60 -14.91
N TYR A 186 -23.11 -4.68 -13.63
CA TYR A 186 -24.09 -4.83 -12.57
C TYR A 186 -24.01 -3.63 -11.65
N GLN A 187 -25.16 -3.05 -11.32
CA GLN A 187 -25.21 -2.06 -10.26
C GLN A 187 -24.80 -2.72 -8.95
N LEU A 188 -23.78 -2.16 -8.27
CA LEU A 188 -23.38 -2.62 -6.96
C LEU A 188 -24.49 -2.30 -5.96
N THR A 189 -24.89 -3.30 -5.18
CA THR A 189 -25.86 -3.10 -4.10
C THR A 189 -25.13 -2.55 -2.88
N ASN A 190 -25.77 -1.60 -2.20
CA ASN A 190 -25.23 -1.02 -0.96
C ASN A 190 -25.42 -2.02 0.19
N PHE A 191 -24.44 -2.92 0.36
CA PHE A 191 -24.44 -3.85 1.49
C PHE A 191 -23.66 -3.27 2.66
N ALA A 192 -24.39 -2.76 3.66
CA ALA A 192 -23.83 -2.01 4.78
C ALA A 192 -22.66 -2.70 5.50
N PRO A 193 -22.67 -4.02 5.79
CA PRO A 193 -21.52 -4.66 6.43
C PRO A 193 -20.23 -4.63 5.61
N LEU A 194 -20.31 -4.74 4.28
CA LEU A 194 -19.12 -4.65 3.41
C LEU A 194 -18.61 -3.22 3.32
N ILE A 195 -19.50 -2.22 3.36
CA ILE A 195 -19.12 -0.80 3.42
C ILE A 195 -18.37 -0.52 4.72
N ILE A 196 -18.89 -0.96 5.87
CA ILE A 196 -18.24 -0.81 7.17
C ILE A 196 -16.86 -1.49 7.17
N LEU A 197 -16.76 -2.69 6.59
CA LEU A 197 -15.48 -3.40 6.48
C LEU A 197 -14.48 -2.61 5.61
N GLY A 198 -14.95 -1.98 4.53
CA GLY A 198 -14.16 -1.07 3.71
C GLY A 198 -13.71 0.18 4.48
N ASP A 199 -14.60 0.80 5.23
CA ASP A 199 -14.33 2.02 6.02
C ASP A 199 -13.23 1.79 7.06
N ILE A 200 -13.21 0.63 7.72
CA ILE A 200 -12.19 0.29 8.73
C ILE A 200 -10.92 -0.34 8.13
N SER A 201 -10.84 -0.54 6.82
CA SER A 201 -9.77 -1.32 6.18
C SER A 201 -8.37 -0.74 6.39
N TYR A 202 -8.22 0.58 6.40
CA TYR A 202 -6.96 1.25 6.70
C TYR A 202 -6.53 1.02 8.15
N SER A 203 -7.45 1.19 9.10
CA SER A 203 -7.21 0.89 10.52
C SER A 203 -6.85 -0.59 10.73
N LEU A 204 -7.54 -1.51 10.04
CA LEU A 204 -7.27 -2.94 10.06
C LEU A 204 -5.86 -3.26 9.54
N TYR A 205 -5.49 -2.64 8.42
CA TYR A 205 -4.16 -2.77 7.82
C TYR A 205 -3.03 -2.36 8.78
N LEU A 206 -3.24 -1.32 9.59
CA LEU A 206 -2.26 -0.87 10.58
C LEU A 206 -2.19 -1.76 11.82
N VAL A 207 -3.33 -2.24 12.32
CA VAL A 207 -3.41 -2.85 13.65
C VAL A 207 -3.24 -4.38 13.64
N HIS A 208 -3.58 -5.07 12.54
CA HIS A 208 -3.50 -6.53 12.51
C HIS A 208 -2.09 -7.10 12.77
N PRO A 209 -0.96 -6.51 12.31
CA PRO A 209 0.37 -7.03 12.64
C PRO A 209 0.71 -6.80 14.11
N LEU A 210 0.21 -5.71 14.70
CA LEU A 210 0.36 -5.43 16.13
C LEU A 210 -0.40 -6.47 16.96
N VAL A 211 -1.64 -6.76 16.59
CA VAL A 211 -2.45 -7.80 17.25
C VAL A 211 -1.75 -9.15 17.19
N MET A 212 -1.26 -9.56 16.02
CA MET A 212 -0.51 -10.82 15.87
C MET A 212 0.76 -10.82 16.74
N HIS A 213 1.52 -9.72 16.76
CA HIS A 213 2.72 -9.58 17.58
C HIS A 213 2.41 -9.70 19.08
N LEU A 214 1.40 -8.97 19.58
CA LEU A 214 1.01 -9.00 20.99
C LEU A 214 0.49 -10.38 21.40
N MET A 215 -0.31 -11.04 20.55
CA MET A 215 -0.78 -12.39 20.83
C MET A 215 0.37 -13.42 20.83
N ALA A 216 1.36 -13.26 19.95
CA ALA A 216 2.55 -14.10 19.94
C ALA A 216 3.39 -13.92 21.20
N ALA A 217 3.60 -12.68 21.64
CA ALA A 217 4.34 -12.38 22.85
C ALA A 217 3.68 -12.97 24.11
N ASN A 218 2.35 -13.09 24.11
CA ASN A 218 1.57 -13.60 25.24
C ASN A 218 1.00 -15.01 24.99
N HIS A 219 1.61 -15.80 24.10
CA HIS A 219 1.09 -17.11 23.70
C HIS A 219 0.91 -18.09 24.86
N GLU A 220 1.76 -18.02 25.91
CA GLU A 220 1.63 -18.84 27.11
C GLU A 220 0.32 -18.58 27.88
N SER A 221 -0.19 -17.35 27.83
CA SER A 221 -1.44 -16.95 28.46
C SER A 221 -2.66 -17.13 27.54
N ILE A 222 -2.45 -17.45 26.27
CA ILE A 222 -3.49 -17.58 25.25
C ILE A 222 -3.40 -18.97 24.60
N PRO A 223 -4.00 -20.01 25.22
CA PRO A 223 -3.90 -21.40 24.73
C PRO A 223 -4.37 -21.60 23.29
N MET A 224 -5.30 -20.77 22.82
CA MET A 224 -5.82 -20.80 21.45
C MET A 224 -4.80 -20.27 20.41
N TYR A 225 -3.79 -19.51 20.82
CA TYR A 225 -2.76 -18.96 19.93
C TYR A 225 -1.64 -19.97 19.61
N GLU A 226 -1.39 -20.89 20.54
CA GLU A 226 -0.29 -21.85 20.46
C GLU A 226 -0.48 -22.84 19.30
N LYS A 227 -1.70 -23.34 19.11
CA LYS A 227 -2.01 -24.30 18.05
C LYS A 227 -2.41 -23.60 16.75
N ASN A 228 -1.75 -23.97 15.65
CA ASN A 228 -2.19 -23.61 14.30
C ASN A 228 -3.54 -24.26 14.00
N SER A 229 -4.61 -23.53 14.28
CA SER A 229 -5.99 -24.00 14.24
C SER A 229 -6.90 -22.93 13.63
N PRO A 230 -8.07 -23.31 13.09
CA PRO A 230 -9.09 -22.33 12.69
C PRO A 230 -9.48 -21.39 13.83
N ALA A 231 -9.41 -21.87 15.08
CA ALA A 231 -9.66 -21.06 16.27
C ALA A 231 -8.64 -19.92 16.43
N LYS A 232 -7.35 -20.17 16.21
CA LYS A 232 -6.31 -19.14 16.18
C LYS A 232 -6.61 -18.07 15.12
N PHE A 233 -6.99 -18.49 13.92
CA PHE A 233 -7.34 -17.58 12.83
C PHE A 233 -8.55 -16.72 13.18
N LEU A 234 -9.65 -17.32 13.63
CA LEU A 234 -10.86 -16.60 14.04
C LEU A 234 -10.60 -15.61 15.17
N MET A 235 -9.77 -16.01 16.15
CA MET A 235 -9.36 -15.13 17.25
C MET A 235 -8.60 -13.92 16.73
N ILE A 236 -7.53 -14.11 15.93
CA ILE A 236 -6.75 -13.01 15.35
C ILE A 236 -7.63 -12.07 14.52
N VAL A 237 -8.51 -12.63 13.67
CA VAL A 237 -9.40 -11.85 12.81
C VAL A 237 -10.39 -11.04 13.64
N SER A 238 -11.07 -11.67 14.60
CA SER A 238 -12.06 -11.01 15.44
C SER A 238 -11.45 -9.87 16.28
N THR A 239 -10.31 -10.12 16.93
CA THR A 239 -9.62 -9.08 17.71
C THR A 239 -9.08 -7.96 16.83
N SER A 240 -8.59 -8.28 15.62
CA SER A 240 -8.12 -7.27 14.67
C SER A 240 -9.26 -6.39 14.17
N LEU A 241 -10.44 -6.97 13.89
CA LEU A 241 -11.63 -6.21 13.48
C LEU A 241 -12.13 -5.29 14.59
N VAL A 242 -12.18 -5.78 15.83
CA VAL A 242 -12.57 -4.95 16.99
C VAL A 242 -11.57 -3.81 17.19
N ALA A 243 -10.27 -4.11 17.20
CA ALA A 243 -9.23 -3.10 17.35
C ALA A 243 -9.26 -2.08 16.19
N ALA A 244 -9.48 -2.53 14.96
CA ALA A 244 -9.60 -1.68 13.78
C ALA A 244 -10.80 -0.74 13.88
N TYR A 245 -11.96 -1.25 14.30
CA TYR A 245 -13.16 -0.45 14.47
C TYR A 245 -12.97 0.65 15.54
N LEU A 246 -12.37 0.31 16.68
CA LEU A 246 -12.06 1.29 17.73
C LEU A 246 -11.07 2.34 17.22
N LEU A 247 -9.99 1.92 16.55
CA LEU A 247 -8.99 2.84 16.00
C LEU A 247 -9.61 3.76 14.94
N HIS A 248 -10.46 3.23 14.08
CA HIS A 248 -11.16 3.99 13.06
C HIS A 248 -12.04 5.09 13.69
N HIS A 249 -12.87 4.74 14.67
CA HIS A 249 -13.81 5.69 15.24
C HIS A 249 -13.17 6.72 16.18
N PHE A 250 -12.20 6.30 17.00
CA PHE A 250 -11.60 7.16 18.04
C PHE A 250 -10.33 7.89 17.60
N VAL A 251 -9.66 7.43 16.54
CA VAL A 251 -8.39 8.01 16.08
C VAL A 251 -8.50 8.51 14.64
N GLU A 252 -8.88 7.64 13.71
CA GLU A 252 -8.87 7.94 12.28
C GLU A 252 -9.87 9.04 11.92
N LEU A 253 -11.16 8.87 12.26
CA LEU A 253 -12.20 9.85 11.95
C LEU A 253 -11.93 11.23 12.60
N PRO A 254 -11.55 11.33 13.89
CA PRO A 254 -11.15 12.60 14.48
C PRO A 254 -9.94 13.24 13.79
N ALA A 255 -8.91 12.46 13.45
CA ALA A 255 -7.73 12.97 12.75
C ALA A 255 -8.09 13.53 11.36
N ILE A 256 -8.95 12.82 10.60
CA ILE A 256 -9.46 13.30 9.30
C ILE A 256 -10.23 14.62 9.47
N LYS A 257 -11.10 14.72 10.50
CA LYS A 257 -11.85 15.94 10.80
C LYS A 257 -10.91 17.12 11.09
N LEU A 258 -9.89 16.91 11.93
CA LEU A 258 -8.87 17.92 12.23
C LEU A 258 -8.13 18.36 10.97
N GLY A 259 -7.71 17.42 10.12
CA GLY A 259 -7.04 17.71 8.85
C GLY A 259 -7.89 18.58 7.92
N LYS A 260 -9.18 18.27 7.78
CA LYS A 260 -10.13 19.08 7.00
C LYS A 260 -10.27 20.50 7.53
N ILE A 261 -10.33 20.68 8.86
CA ILE A 261 -10.39 22.00 9.50
C ILE A 261 -9.14 22.82 9.14
N VAL A 262 -7.95 22.23 9.26
CA VAL A 262 -6.68 22.89 8.94
C VAL A 262 -6.61 23.28 7.46
N ILE A 263 -6.97 22.38 6.54
CA ILE A 263 -6.99 22.67 5.10
C ILE A 263 -7.94 23.83 4.78
N ASN A 264 -9.16 23.80 5.33
CA ASN A 264 -10.15 24.85 5.10
C ASN A 264 -9.68 26.21 5.63
N TYR A 265 -8.99 26.23 6.78
CA TYR A 265 -8.40 27.45 7.32
C TYR A 265 -7.37 28.06 6.36
N PHE A 266 -6.43 27.26 5.84
CA PHE A 266 -5.44 27.75 4.88
C PHE A 266 -6.05 28.17 3.54
N HIS A 267 -7.05 27.43 3.04
CA HIS A 267 -7.75 27.78 1.81
C HIS A 267 -8.47 29.13 1.94
N LYS A 268 -9.18 29.36 3.05
CA LYS A 268 -9.83 30.65 3.34
C LYS A 268 -8.81 31.78 3.46
N ARG A 269 -7.68 31.54 4.16
CA ARG A 269 -6.60 32.53 4.28
C ARG A 269 -6.00 32.91 2.93
N ASN A 270 -5.71 31.93 2.07
CA ASN A 270 -5.12 32.20 0.75
C ASN A 270 -6.10 32.95 -0.15
N LYS A 271 -7.39 32.61 -0.12
CA LYS A 271 -8.44 33.34 -0.87
C LYS A 271 -8.53 34.82 -0.47
N LEU A 272 -8.34 35.13 0.82
CA LEU A 272 -8.32 36.51 1.33
C LEU A 272 -7.06 37.28 0.92
N LEU A 273 -5.92 36.60 0.76
CA LEU A 273 -4.66 37.21 0.33
C LEU A 273 -4.61 37.48 -1.18
N THR A 274 -5.28 36.66 -2.00
CA THR A 274 -5.37 36.86 -3.46
C THR A 274 -6.49 37.81 -3.90
N ALA A 275 -7.36 38.23 -2.97
CA ALA A 275 -8.45 39.18 -3.23
C ALA A 275 -8.07 40.64 -2.94
N LYS A 276 -6.82 40.89 -2.51
CA LYS A 276 -6.19 42.21 -2.40
C LYS A 276 -5.25 42.41 -3.58
#